data_AF-A0A329NYS7-F1
#
_entry.id   AF-A0A329NYS7-F1
#
_cell.length_a   1.000
_cell.length_b   1.000
_cell.length_c   1.000
_cell.angle_alpha   90.00
_cell.angle_beta   90.00
_cell.angle_gamma   90.00
#
_symmetry.space_group_name_H-M   'P 1'
#
loop_
_entity.id
_entity.type
_entity.pdbx_description
1 polymer ?
#
loop_
_entity_poly.entity_id
_entity_poly.type
_entity_poly.pdbx_seq_one_letter_code
_entity_poly.pdbx_strand_id
1 'polypeptide(L)'
;PADDGNLLYRIDRVHVNSVEALAPFVVPAVLAMMVGVGPTTLAALVWVYVAIRLIHLVIYLRGGNVAKGGSVRTILYVSGALVTVILIVATGWVAVY
;
A
#
# COMPACT_ATOMS: atom_id res chain seq x y z
N PRO A 1 26.70 -3.49 4.14
CA PRO A 1 26.04 -3.85 5.43
C PRO A 1 24.65 -3.21 5.50
N ALA A 2 23.69 -3.86 6.16
CA ALA A 2 22.37 -3.29 6.41
C ALA A 2 22.49 -2.10 7.38
N ASP A 3 22.31 -0.89 6.87
CA ASP A 3 22.51 0.35 7.63
C ASP A 3 21.41 1.36 7.33
N ASP A 4 20.51 1.55 8.29
CA ASP A 4 19.40 2.52 8.23
C ASP A 4 19.87 3.98 8.23
N GLY A 5 21.15 4.25 8.43
CA GLY A 5 21.79 5.55 8.19
C GLY A 5 22.15 5.78 6.73
N ASN A 6 22.31 4.71 5.93
CA ASN A 6 22.70 4.77 4.54
C ASN A 6 21.48 5.01 3.62
N LEU A 7 21.53 6.10 2.85
CA LEU A 7 20.45 6.46 1.91
C LEU A 7 20.21 5.39 0.84
N LEU A 8 21.26 4.82 0.25
CA LEU A 8 21.14 3.78 -0.79
C LEU A 8 20.43 2.54 -0.26
N TYR A 9 20.79 2.12 0.95
CA TYR A 9 20.13 0.98 1.61
C TYR A 9 18.64 1.23 1.87
N ARG A 10 18.27 2.47 2.18
CA ARG A 10 16.87 2.84 2.42
C ARG A 10 16.06 2.92 1.13
N ILE A 11 16.67 3.38 0.04
CA ILE A 11 16.06 3.36 -1.30
C ILE A 11 15.79 1.92 -1.72
N ASP A 12 16.77 1.03 -1.55
CA ASP A 12 16.61 -0.40 -1.89
C ASP A 12 15.46 -1.05 -1.12
N ARG A 13 15.42 -0.89 0.22
CA ARG A 13 14.34 -1.48 1.02
C ARG A 13 12.96 -0.91 0.70
N VAL A 14 12.83 0.40 0.46
CA VAL A 14 11.51 0.97 0.11
C VAL A 14 11.07 0.57 -1.28
N HIS A 15 12.01 0.37 -2.20
CA HIS A 15 11.74 -0.16 -3.54
C HIS A 15 11.19 -1.59 -3.45
N VAL A 16 11.92 -2.50 -2.80
CA VAL A 16 11.50 -3.89 -2.62
C VAL A 16 10.13 -3.96 -1.91
N ASN A 17 9.94 -3.21 -0.83
CA ASN A 17 8.64 -3.15 -0.15
C ASN A 17 7.49 -2.66 -1.06
N SER A 18 7.79 -1.76 -1.99
CA SER A 18 6.79 -1.25 -2.94
C SER A 18 6.46 -2.25 -4.03
N VAL A 19 7.44 -3.00 -4.51
CA VAL A 19 7.23 -4.12 -5.44
C VAL A 19 6.40 -5.23 -4.77
N GLU A 20 6.75 -5.61 -3.55
CA GLU A 20 6.04 -6.65 -2.77
C GLU A 20 4.59 -6.27 -2.47
N ALA A 21 4.33 -4.98 -2.19
CA ALA A 21 2.98 -4.50 -1.87
C ALA A 21 2.09 -4.30 -3.11
N LEU A 22 2.69 -4.08 -4.30
CA LEU A 22 1.97 -3.80 -5.55
C LEU A 22 1.11 -4.97 -5.99
N ALA A 23 1.71 -6.15 -6.13
CA ALA A 23 1.00 -7.35 -6.62
C ALA A 23 -0.26 -7.69 -5.79
N PRO A 24 -0.19 -7.74 -4.44
CA PRO A 24 -1.37 -8.00 -3.60
C PRO A 24 -2.51 -6.99 -3.74
N PHE A 25 -2.26 -5.76 -4.19
CA PHE A 25 -3.30 -4.75 -4.39
C PHE A 25 -3.82 -4.72 -5.83
N VAL A 26 -2.92 -4.79 -6.81
CA VAL A 26 -3.27 -4.69 -8.23
C VAL A 26 -4.16 -5.85 -8.67
N VAL A 27 -3.88 -7.07 -8.20
CA VAL A 27 -4.67 -8.25 -8.58
C VAL A 27 -6.15 -8.10 -8.18
N PRO A 28 -6.50 -7.80 -6.91
CA PRO A 28 -7.88 -7.48 -6.52
C PRO A 28 -8.47 -6.29 -7.27
N ALA A 29 -7.69 -5.24 -7.56
CA ALA A 29 -8.20 -4.06 -8.27
C ALA A 29 -8.63 -4.40 -9.70
N VAL A 30 -7.84 -5.20 -10.41
CA VAL A 30 -8.20 -5.68 -11.75
C VAL A 30 -9.43 -6.58 -11.68
N LEU A 31 -9.50 -7.50 -10.71
CA LEU A 31 -10.69 -8.34 -10.51
C LEU A 31 -11.95 -7.51 -10.24
N ALA A 32 -11.83 -6.46 -9.41
CA ALA A 32 -12.92 -5.52 -9.14
C ALA A 32 -13.43 -4.84 -10.43
N MET A 33 -12.52 -4.47 -11.35
CA MET A 33 -12.89 -3.92 -12.66
C MET A 33 -13.66 -4.94 -13.50
N MET A 34 -13.22 -6.20 -13.50
CA MET A 34 -13.84 -7.27 -14.30
C MET A 34 -15.23 -7.66 -13.78
N VAL A 35 -15.42 -7.65 -12.47
CA VAL A 35 -16.70 -7.98 -11.80
C VAL A 35 -17.69 -6.81 -11.82
N GLY A 36 -17.24 -5.61 -12.19
CA GLY A 36 -18.12 -4.44 -12.31
C GLY A 36 -18.36 -3.70 -10.99
N VAL A 37 -17.38 -3.71 -10.08
CA VAL A 37 -17.42 -2.83 -8.90
C VAL A 37 -17.55 -1.38 -9.36
N GLY A 38 -18.46 -0.64 -8.75
CA GLY A 38 -18.79 0.74 -9.16
C GLY A 38 -17.55 1.62 -9.30
N PRO A 39 -17.42 2.40 -10.40
CA PRO A 39 -16.19 3.10 -10.75
C PRO A 39 -15.75 4.12 -9.70
N THR A 40 -16.70 4.81 -9.06
CA THR A 40 -16.41 5.77 -7.98
C THR A 40 -15.79 5.09 -6.76
N THR A 41 -16.34 3.94 -6.33
CA THR A 41 -15.84 3.16 -5.19
C THR A 41 -14.46 2.62 -5.48
N LEU A 42 -14.27 2.01 -6.66
CA LEU A 42 -12.98 1.48 -7.07
C LEU A 42 -11.92 2.58 -7.15
N ALA A 43 -12.24 3.72 -7.79
CA ALA A 43 -11.32 4.84 -7.88
C ALA A 43 -10.94 5.38 -6.50
N ALA A 44 -11.89 5.52 -5.58
CA ALA A 44 -11.61 5.97 -4.22
C ALA A 44 -10.65 5.02 -3.49
N LEU A 45 -10.88 3.70 -3.54
CA LEU A 45 -10.01 2.72 -2.90
C LEU A 45 -8.59 2.71 -3.49
N VAL A 46 -8.47 2.81 -4.81
CA VAL A 46 -7.18 2.91 -5.51
C VAL A 46 -6.44 4.17 -5.09
N TRP A 47 -7.09 5.34 -5.08
CA TRP A 47 -6.44 6.59 -4.69
C TRP A 47 -6.03 6.62 -3.22
N VAL A 48 -6.86 6.08 -2.33
CA VAL A 48 -6.51 5.95 -0.90
C VAL A 48 -5.29 5.06 -0.73
N TYR A 49 -5.25 3.90 -1.41
CA TYR A 49 -4.08 3.01 -1.36
C TYR A 49 -2.82 3.71 -1.87
N VAL A 50 -2.88 4.37 -3.04
CA VAL A 50 -1.76 5.12 -3.62
C VAL A 50 -1.27 6.21 -2.65
N ALA A 51 -2.17 6.97 -2.05
CA ALA A 51 -1.82 8.01 -1.08
C ALA A 51 -1.06 7.43 0.13
N ILE A 52 -1.53 6.32 0.70
CA ILE A 52 -0.85 5.63 1.80
C ILE A 52 0.56 5.19 1.39
N ARG A 53 0.73 4.64 0.18
CA ARG A 53 2.04 4.20 -0.34
C ARG A 53 3.00 5.37 -0.55
N LEU A 54 2.52 6.50 -1.06
CA LEU A 54 3.34 7.71 -1.24
C LEU A 54 3.78 8.28 0.11
N ILE A 55 2.88 8.34 1.10
CA ILE A 55 3.22 8.78 2.46
C ILE A 55 4.25 7.84 3.08
N HIS A 56 4.06 6.52 2.96
CA HIS A 56 5.00 5.51 3.45
C HIS A 56 6.39 5.69 2.81
N LEU A 57 6.44 5.89 1.49
CA LEU A 57 7.68 6.16 0.75
C LEU A 57 8.42 7.40 1.29
N VAL A 58 7.71 8.52 1.44
CA VAL A 58 8.30 9.78 1.93
C VAL A 58 8.87 9.62 3.34
N ILE A 59 8.16 8.94 4.25
CA ILE A 59 8.62 8.70 5.61
C ILE A 59 9.86 7.79 5.61
N TYR A 60 9.85 6.75 4.77
CA TYR A 60 10.98 5.83 4.62
C TYR A 60 12.23 6.52 4.10
N LEU A 61 12.08 7.45 3.14
CA LEU A 61 13.16 8.22 2.53
C LEU A 61 13.64 9.42 3.37
N ARG A 62 12.83 9.96 4.29
CA ARG A 62 13.28 11.01 5.23
C ARG A 62 14.18 10.47 6.35
N GLY A 63 13.82 9.38 6.99
CA GLY A 63 14.70 8.76 8.00
C GLY A 63 14.78 9.59 9.27
N GLY A 64 15.70 9.23 10.17
CA GLY A 64 15.82 9.88 11.49
C GLY A 64 14.78 9.38 12.51
N ASN A 65 14.61 10.10 13.63
CA ASN A 65 13.74 9.66 14.74
C ASN A 65 12.28 9.37 14.34
N VAL A 66 11.80 10.00 13.27
CA VAL A 66 10.46 9.78 12.69
C VAL A 66 10.33 8.39 12.03
N ALA A 67 11.42 7.87 11.46
CA ALA A 67 11.50 6.52 10.90
C ALA A 67 11.99 5.47 11.92
N LYS A 68 12.65 5.90 13.01
CA LYS A 68 13.04 5.04 14.13
C LYS A 68 11.86 4.68 15.02
N GLY A 69 10.83 5.52 15.08
CA GLY A 69 9.54 5.18 15.68
C GLY A 69 8.81 4.15 14.82
N GLY A 70 9.06 2.86 15.05
CA GLY A 70 8.48 1.74 14.29
C GLY A 70 6.95 1.80 14.13
N SER A 71 6.26 2.53 15.01
CA SER A 71 4.80 2.75 14.98
C SER A 71 4.30 3.35 13.66
N VAL A 72 4.91 4.41 13.12
CA VAL A 72 4.34 5.11 11.94
C VAL A 72 4.47 4.28 10.66
N ARG A 73 5.60 3.60 10.49
CA ARG A 73 5.84 2.70 9.35
C ARG A 73 4.88 1.52 9.37
N THR A 74 4.68 0.91 10.54
CA THR A 74 3.76 -0.20 10.71
C THR A 74 2.31 0.22 10.49
N ILE A 75 1.90 1.38 11.02
CA ILE A 75 0.54 1.90 10.81
C ILE A 75 0.27 2.08 9.32
N LEU A 76 1.16 2.72 8.56
CA LEU A 76 0.96 2.93 7.12
C LEU A 76 0.96 1.62 6.33
N TYR A 77 1.81 0.66 6.70
CA TYR A 77 1.81 -0.67 6.09
C TYR A 77 0.47 -1.39 6.33
N VAL A 78 0.00 -1.40 7.58
CA VAL A 78 -1.28 -2.03 7.98
C VAL A 78 -2.46 -1.32 7.34
N SER A 79 -2.45 0.01 7.25
CA SER A 79 -3.49 0.78 6.57
C SER A 79 -3.56 0.43 5.08
N GLY A 80 -2.42 0.26 4.41
CA GLY A 80 -2.38 -0.20 3.03
C GLY A 80 -3.01 -1.59 2.86
N ALA A 81 -2.64 -2.53 3.73
CA ALA A 81 -3.23 -3.87 3.74
C ALA A 81 -4.74 -3.85 4.03
N LEU A 82 -5.19 -2.98 4.93
CA LEU A 82 -6.61 -2.83 5.26
C LEU A 82 -7.41 -2.36 4.04
N VAL A 83 -6.90 -1.40 3.27
CA VAL A 83 -7.55 -0.94 2.03
C VAL A 83 -7.64 -2.07 1.01
N THR A 84 -6.59 -2.90 0.89
CA THR A 84 -6.62 -4.10 0.05
C THR A 84 -7.71 -5.08 0.49
N VAL A 85 -7.85 -5.33 1.79
CA VAL A 85 -8.90 -6.20 2.33
C VAL A 85 -10.30 -5.65 2.02
N ILE A 86 -10.52 -4.35 2.20
CA ILE A 86 -11.79 -3.69 1.87
C ILE A 86 -12.12 -3.88 0.38
N LEU A 87 -11.13 -3.70 -0.50
CA LEU A 87 -11.29 -3.91 -1.93
C LEU A 87 -11.67 -5.36 -2.27
N ILE A 88 -11.03 -6.35 -1.63
CA ILE A 88 -11.35 -7.77 -1.82
C ILE A 88 -12.78 -8.06 -1.38
N VAL A 89 -13.20 -7.55 -0.22
CA VAL A 89 -14.56 -7.74 0.30
C VAL A 89 -15.60 -7.10 -0.63
N ALA A 90 -15.35 -5.87 -1.09
CA ALA A 90 -16.24 -5.19 -2.05
C ALA A 90 -16.35 -5.97 -3.37
N THR A 91 -15.23 -6.52 -3.86
CA THR A 91 -15.20 -7.34 -5.08
C THR A 91 -16.00 -8.63 -4.87
N GLY A 92 -15.81 -9.33 -3.76
CA GLY A 92 -16.54 -10.55 -3.44
C GLY A 92 -18.05 -10.31 -3.28
N TRP A 93 -18.44 -9.18 -2.71
CA TRP A 93 -19.85 -8.81 -2.59
C TRP A 93 -20.52 -8.66 -3.96
N VAL A 94 -19.93 -7.87 -4.86
CA VAL A 94 -20.46 -7.65 -6.21
C VAL A 94 -20.35 -8.90 -7.09
N ALA A 95 -19.40 -9.80 -6.81
CA ALA A 95 -19.29 -11.06 -7.54
C ALA A 95 -20.41 -12.06 -7.21
N VAL A 96 -20.96 -11.98 -5.99
CA VAL A 96 -21.96 -12.93 -5.48
C VAL A 96 -23.39 -12.42 -5.62
N TYR A 97 -23.60 -11.10 -5.48
CA TYR A 97 -24.90 -10.44 -5.51
C TYR A 97 -25.02 -9.47 -6.68
#